data_AF-A0A7J6W3H2-F1
#
_entry.id   AF-A0A7J6W3H2-F1
#
_cell.length_a   1.000
_cell.length_b   1.000
_cell.length_c   1.000
_cell.angle_alpha   90.00
_cell.angle_beta   90.00
_cell.angle_gamma   90.00
#
_symmetry.space_group_name_H-M   'P 1'
#
loop_
_entity.id
_entity.type
_entity.pdbx_description
1 polymer ?
#
loop_
_entity_poly.entity_id
_entity_poly.type
_entity_poly.pdbx_seq_one_letter_code
_entity_poly.pdbx_strand_id
1 'polypeptide(L)'
;FTHSAFALGYEAGINKSPIDGNMVPPGALITFVQKGLQYLELEANVNSGDTDVDDDFAFVQPLDLITKDVYELQRMIKEKKENLQKERQKEKEKEKEKEKEKDKESNHEKDKERERERERERERGREREKDRQEKEREVERDRERIEKEKSREKAKDKEKQPEEPIERDPIKDREDKSNVKHEDNEACGDL
;
A
#
# COMPACT_ATOMS: atom_id res chain seq x y z
N PHE A 1 -56.93 49.92 15.45
CA PHE A 1 -56.37 50.94 16.38
C PHE A 1 -57.09 52.28 16.27
N THR A 2 -58.43 52.31 16.32
CA THR A 2 -59.21 53.53 16.00
C THR A 2 -59.04 54.64 17.04
N HIS A 3 -59.14 54.32 18.34
CA HIS A 3 -58.96 55.30 19.42
C HIS A 3 -57.53 55.85 19.47
N SER A 4 -56.52 54.97 19.30
CA SER A 4 -55.11 55.37 19.27
C SER A 4 -54.78 56.28 18.08
N ALA A 5 -55.33 55.98 16.90
CA ALA A 5 -55.15 56.83 15.71
C ALA A 5 -55.77 58.22 15.89
N PHE A 6 -56.94 58.30 16.55
CA PHE A 6 -57.59 59.59 16.86
C PHE A 6 -56.75 60.43 17.83
N ALA A 7 -56.31 59.86 18.95
CA ALA A 7 -55.48 60.56 19.94
C ALA A 7 -54.15 61.02 19.32
N LEU A 8 -53.43 60.12 18.65
CA LEU A 8 -52.17 60.43 17.98
C LEU A 8 -52.35 61.49 16.89
N GLY A 9 -53.42 61.42 16.11
CA GLY A 9 -53.71 62.39 15.05
C GLY A 9 -53.83 63.82 15.57
N TYR A 10 -54.44 63.97 16.76
CA TYR A 10 -54.57 65.27 17.42
C TYR A 10 -53.27 65.69 18.13
N GLU A 11 -52.69 64.81 18.95
CA GLU A 11 -51.48 65.10 19.75
C GLU A 11 -50.26 65.39 18.88
N ALA A 12 -50.06 64.61 17.80
CA ALA A 12 -48.95 64.81 16.87
C ALA A 12 -49.24 65.91 15.82
N GLY A 13 -50.43 66.53 15.84
CA GLY A 13 -50.80 67.58 14.91
C GLY A 13 -50.71 67.15 13.45
N ILE A 14 -51.10 65.90 13.13
CA ILE A 14 -50.93 65.30 11.79
C ILE A 14 -51.64 66.15 10.73
N ASN A 15 -52.75 66.78 11.08
CA ASN A 15 -53.51 67.70 10.21
C ASN A 15 -52.76 68.98 9.81
N LYS A 16 -51.63 69.30 10.46
CA LYS A 16 -50.75 70.42 10.13
C LYS A 16 -49.45 69.97 9.45
N SER A 17 -49.28 68.67 9.25
CA SER A 17 -48.11 68.11 8.59
C SER A 17 -48.10 68.48 7.10
N PRO A 18 -46.95 68.84 6.51
CA PRO A 18 -46.83 69.07 5.07
C PRO A 18 -46.83 67.78 4.23
N ILE A 19 -47.01 66.61 4.86
CA ILE A 19 -46.96 65.30 4.19
C ILE A 19 -48.29 65.02 3.49
N ASP A 20 -48.24 64.75 2.18
CA ASP A 20 -49.37 64.24 1.42
C ASP A 20 -49.58 62.73 1.68
N GLY A 21 -50.69 62.38 2.31
CA GLY A 21 -51.05 61.00 2.62
C GLY A 21 -51.24 60.12 1.39
N ASN A 22 -51.58 60.70 0.22
CA ASN A 22 -51.76 59.93 -1.02
C ASN A 22 -50.43 59.41 -1.59
N MET A 23 -49.32 60.05 -1.22
CA MET A 23 -47.97 59.63 -1.61
C MET A 23 -47.42 58.51 -0.72
N VAL A 24 -48.08 58.21 0.40
CA VAL A 24 -47.66 57.17 1.34
C VAL A 24 -48.41 55.87 0.99
N PRO A 25 -47.72 54.84 0.48
CA PRO A 25 -48.36 53.58 0.16
C PRO A 25 -48.86 52.87 1.42
N PRO A 26 -49.93 52.05 1.32
CA PRO A 26 -50.36 51.20 2.42
C PRO A 26 -49.20 50.32 2.93
N GLY A 27 -49.03 50.27 4.24
CA GLY A 27 -47.96 49.48 4.86
C GLY A 27 -46.57 50.13 4.85
N ALA A 28 -46.42 51.40 4.44
CA ALA A 28 -45.13 52.09 4.35
C ALA A 28 -44.26 51.94 5.61
N LEU A 29 -44.84 52.11 6.81
CA LEU A 29 -44.11 51.93 8.07
C LEU A 29 -43.56 50.50 8.23
N ILE A 30 -44.39 49.49 7.94
CA ILE A 30 -44.01 48.08 8.06
C ILE A 30 -42.88 47.78 7.07
N THR A 31 -43.03 48.21 5.81
CA THR A 31 -42.00 48.03 4.78
C THR A 31 -40.70 48.74 5.14
N PHE A 32 -40.78 49.95 5.70
CA PHE A 32 -39.60 50.70 6.12
C PHE A 32 -38.84 49.96 7.23
N VAL A 33 -39.56 49.47 8.25
CA VAL A 33 -38.96 48.66 9.33
C VAL A 33 -38.37 47.36 8.77
N GLN A 34 -39.09 46.63 7.92
CA GLN A 34 -38.61 45.39 7.30
C GLN A 34 -37.33 45.62 6.49
N LYS A 35 -37.30 46.66 5.65
CA LYS A 35 -36.11 46.99 4.87
C LYS A 35 -34.96 47.50 5.73
N GLY A 36 -35.24 48.24 6.80
CA GLY A 36 -34.21 48.68 7.76
C GLY A 36 -33.51 47.52 8.46
N LEU A 37 -34.28 46.49 8.85
CA LEU A 37 -33.70 45.27 9.42
C LEU A 37 -32.87 44.48 8.42
N GLN A 38 -33.37 44.33 7.18
CA GLN A 38 -32.60 43.70 6.09
C GLN A 38 -31.32 44.47 5.77
N TYR A 39 -31.37 45.80 5.83
CA TYR A 39 -30.20 46.65 5.62
C TYR A 39 -29.15 46.44 6.71
N LEU A 40 -29.57 46.35 7.97
CA LEU A 40 -28.67 46.05 9.10
C LEU A 40 -28.01 44.67 8.96
N GLU A 41 -28.76 43.66 8.50
CA GLU A 41 -28.22 42.33 8.19
C GLU A 41 -27.16 42.38 7.07
N LEU A 42 -27.42 43.14 6.00
CA LEU A 42 -26.47 43.32 4.91
C LEU A 42 -25.21 44.07 5.34
N GLU A 43 -25.33 45.12 6.16
CA GLU A 43 -24.16 45.85 6.68
C GLU A 43 -23.26 44.95 7.53
N ALA A 44 -23.85 44.10 8.37
CA ALA A 44 -23.10 43.10 9.14
C ALA A 44 -22.37 42.11 8.21
N ASN A 45 -23.05 41.62 7.17
CA ASN A 45 -22.48 40.65 6.23
C ASN A 45 -21.40 41.22 5.30
N VAL A 46 -21.40 42.53 5.04
CA VAL A 46 -20.40 43.20 4.17
C VAL A 46 -19.14 43.61 4.96
N ASN A 47 -19.24 43.76 6.28
CA ASN A 47 -18.16 44.25 7.15
C ASN A 47 -17.38 43.13 7.89
N SER A 48 -17.68 41.86 7.62
CA SER A 48 -17.12 40.69 8.32
C SER A 48 -15.75 40.27 7.78
N GLY A 49 -14.77 41.14 7.98
CA GLY A 49 -13.39 40.72 8.12
C GLY A 49 -13.11 40.36 9.58
N ASP A 50 -13.25 39.07 9.94
CA ASP A 50 -12.50 38.44 11.04
C ASP A 50 -13.01 38.63 12.50
N THR A 51 -14.32 38.52 12.77
CA THR A 51 -14.80 38.36 14.16
C THR A 51 -15.82 37.23 14.36
N ASP A 52 -15.49 36.25 15.22
CA ASP A 52 -16.30 35.08 15.64
C ASP A 52 -17.69 35.42 16.24
N VAL A 53 -18.01 36.70 16.41
CA VAL A 53 -19.32 37.18 16.92
C VAL A 53 -20.39 37.16 15.83
N ASP A 54 -19.98 37.16 14.56
CA ASP A 54 -20.88 37.22 13.40
C ASP A 54 -21.65 35.90 13.17
N ASP A 55 -21.04 34.76 13.49
CA ASP A 55 -21.68 33.44 13.33
C ASP A 55 -22.89 33.28 14.27
N ASP A 56 -22.88 33.93 15.44
CA ASP A 56 -23.96 33.78 16.41
C ASP A 56 -25.28 34.40 15.89
N PHE A 57 -25.21 35.44 15.03
CA PHE A 57 -26.40 36.01 14.38
C PHE A 57 -26.94 35.16 13.23
N ALA A 58 -26.09 34.37 12.56
CA ALA A 58 -26.55 33.40 11.56
C ALA A 58 -27.50 32.33 12.14
N PHE A 59 -27.47 32.15 13.46
CA PHE A 59 -28.36 31.23 14.17
C PHE A 59 -29.76 31.79 14.41
N VAL A 60 -30.00 33.09 14.22
CA VAL A 60 -31.25 33.78 14.55
C VAL A 60 -31.94 34.26 13.27
N GLN A 61 -33.24 33.97 13.11
CA GLN A 61 -33.98 34.51 11.96
C GLN A 61 -34.38 35.97 12.19
N PRO A 62 -34.51 36.81 11.14
CA PRO A 62 -34.92 38.21 11.31
C PRO A 62 -36.24 38.39 12.07
N LEU A 63 -37.19 37.46 11.92
CA LEU A 63 -38.46 37.47 12.65
C LEU A 63 -38.27 37.20 14.15
N ASP A 64 -37.28 36.39 14.51
CA ASP A 64 -36.96 36.09 15.92
C ASP A 64 -36.49 37.35 16.65
N LEU A 65 -35.75 38.22 15.96
CA LEU A 65 -35.26 39.49 16.51
C LEU A 65 -36.39 40.45 16.91
N ILE A 66 -37.55 40.31 16.27
CA ILE A 66 -38.73 41.15 16.52
C ILE A 66 -39.66 40.50 17.55
N THR A 67 -39.71 39.16 17.57
CA THR A 67 -40.75 38.42 18.28
C THR A 67 -40.30 37.78 19.58
N LYS A 68 -38.98 37.57 19.74
CA LYS A 68 -38.39 36.89 20.90
C LYS A 68 -37.63 37.87 21.78
N ASP A 69 -37.61 37.57 23.08
CA ASP A 69 -36.81 38.35 24.01
C ASP A 69 -35.33 37.95 24.01
N VAL A 70 -34.49 38.76 24.65
CA VAL A 70 -33.03 38.54 24.69
C VAL A 70 -32.66 37.18 25.28
N TYR A 71 -33.38 36.69 26.28
CA TYR A 71 -33.09 35.39 26.91
C TYR A 71 -33.43 34.23 25.97
N GLU A 72 -34.55 34.34 25.26
CA GLU A 72 -34.95 33.35 24.25
C GLU A 72 -33.96 33.30 23.09
N LEU A 73 -33.52 34.46 22.61
CA LEU A 73 -32.52 34.57 21.55
C LEU A 73 -31.18 33.93 21.99
N GLN A 74 -30.71 34.24 23.20
CA GLN A 74 -29.50 33.63 23.75
C GLN A 74 -29.62 32.10 23.90
N ARG A 75 -30.79 31.61 24.30
CA ARG A 75 -31.04 30.17 24.40
C ARG A 75 -30.93 29.49 23.05
N MET A 76 -31.51 30.08 22.00
CA MET A 76 -31.43 29.52 20.64
C MET A 76 -30.00 29.49 20.11
N ILE A 77 -29.25 30.58 20.30
CA ILE A 77 -27.84 30.66 19.87
C ILE A 77 -27.04 29.56 20.56
N LYS A 78 -27.20 29.42 21.88
CA LYS A 78 -26.51 28.38 22.66
C LYS A 78 -26.86 26.97 22.18
N GLU A 79 -28.13 26.69 21.95
CA GLU A 79 -28.60 25.37 21.49
C GLU A 79 -28.06 25.03 20.09
N LYS A 80 -28.12 25.97 19.14
CA LYS A 80 -27.57 25.76 17.79
C LYS A 80 -26.05 25.54 17.83
N LYS A 81 -25.33 26.28 18.66
CA LYS A 81 -23.88 26.13 18.84
C LYS A 81 -23.51 24.76 19.42
N GLU A 82 -24.25 24.30 20.42
CA GLU A 82 -24.05 22.97 21.00
C GLU A 82 -24.35 21.84 19.99
N ASN A 83 -25.41 21.99 19.20
CA ASN A 83 -25.76 21.02 18.17
C ASN A 83 -24.69 20.92 17.08
N LEU A 84 -24.17 22.05 16.61
CA LEU A 84 -23.09 22.10 15.62
C LEU A 84 -21.81 21.45 16.15
N GLN A 85 -21.47 21.68 17.42
CA GLN A 85 -20.32 21.02 18.06
C GLN A 85 -20.51 19.51 18.17
N LYS A 86 -21.71 19.05 18.56
CA LYS A 86 -22.04 17.61 18.62
C LYS A 86 -21.96 16.96 17.24
N GLU A 87 -22.45 17.63 16.20
CA GLU A 87 -22.39 17.13 14.83
C GLU A 87 -20.93 16.99 14.35
N ARG A 88 -20.11 18.00 14.62
CA ARG A 88 -18.67 17.98 14.30
C ARG A 88 -17.92 16.88 15.05
N GLN A 89 -18.30 16.58 16.30
CA GLN A 89 -17.74 15.46 17.05
C GLN A 89 -18.14 14.11 16.44
N LYS A 90 -19.42 13.93 16.09
CA LYS A 90 -19.91 12.72 15.41
C LYS A 90 -19.22 12.48 14.07
N GLU A 91 -18.96 13.54 13.32
CA GLU A 91 -18.24 13.44 12.05
C GLU A 91 -16.80 12.96 12.25
N LYS A 92 -16.08 13.54 13.22
CA LYS A 92 -14.73 13.09 13.59
C LYS A 92 -14.70 11.64 14.07
N GLU A 93 -15.72 11.18 14.79
CA GLU A 93 -15.83 9.78 15.21
C GLU A 93 -16.03 8.85 14.01
N LYS A 94 -16.92 9.19 13.09
CA LYS A 94 -17.14 8.44 11.85
C LYS A 94 -15.88 8.37 10.98
N GLU A 95 -15.11 9.45 10.92
CA GLU A 95 -13.85 9.48 10.18
C GLU A 95 -12.81 8.52 10.79
N LYS A 96 -12.64 8.54 12.12
CA LYS A 96 -11.77 7.61 12.84
C LYS A 96 -12.21 6.15 12.68
N GLU A 97 -13.50 5.90 12.59
CA GLU A 97 -14.01 4.54 12.35
C GLU A 97 -13.66 4.04 10.94
N LYS A 98 -13.86 4.89 9.93
CA LYS A 98 -13.46 4.59 8.54
C LYS A 98 -11.96 4.38 8.39
N GLU A 99 -11.15 5.13 9.11
CA GLU A 99 -9.69 4.97 9.12
C GLU A 99 -9.30 3.60 9.71
N LYS A 100 -9.88 3.22 10.86
CA LYS A 100 -9.66 1.89 11.46
C LYS A 100 -10.10 0.74 10.55
N GLU A 101 -11.16 0.93 9.78
CA GLU A 101 -11.63 -0.08 8.82
C GLU A 101 -10.63 -0.24 7.66
N LYS A 102 -10.15 0.86 7.08
CA LYS A 102 -9.10 0.85 6.05
C LYS A 102 -7.81 0.22 6.55
N ASP A 103 -7.42 0.48 7.79
CA ASP A 103 -6.23 -0.14 8.40
C ASP A 103 -6.37 -1.65 8.55
N LYS A 104 -7.55 -2.13 8.95
CA LYS A 104 -7.83 -3.56 9.03
C LYS A 104 -7.78 -4.23 7.67
N GLU A 105 -8.36 -3.59 6.65
CA GLU A 105 -8.34 -4.08 5.28
C GLU A 105 -6.91 -4.14 4.72
N SER A 106 -6.12 -3.07 4.91
CA SER A 106 -4.71 -3.03 4.49
C SER A 106 -3.86 -4.10 5.17
N ASN A 107 -4.07 -4.34 6.47
CA ASN A 107 -3.36 -5.41 7.18
C ASN A 107 -3.75 -6.79 6.65
N HIS A 108 -5.04 -7.03 6.39
CA HIS A 108 -5.51 -8.28 5.83
C HIS A 108 -4.93 -8.54 4.43
N GLU A 109 -4.78 -7.50 3.62
CA GLU A 109 -4.15 -7.60 2.30
C GLU A 109 -2.66 -7.91 2.39
N LYS A 110 -1.92 -7.22 3.29
CA LYS A 110 -0.50 -7.52 3.56
C LYS A 110 -0.27 -8.95 4.04
N ASP A 111 -1.16 -9.46 4.88
CA ASP A 111 -1.06 -10.85 5.36
C ASP A 111 -1.31 -11.87 4.24
N LYS A 112 -2.29 -11.61 3.36
CA LYS A 112 -2.50 -12.42 2.14
C LYS A 112 -1.29 -12.38 1.21
N GLU A 113 -0.65 -11.22 1.06
CA GLU A 113 0.55 -11.08 0.24
C GLU A 113 1.72 -11.90 0.80
N ARG A 114 1.97 -11.80 2.11
CA ARG A 114 2.98 -12.62 2.81
C ARG A 114 2.74 -14.11 2.67
N GLU A 115 1.47 -14.54 2.69
CA GLU A 115 1.13 -15.95 2.50
C GLU A 115 1.47 -16.43 1.09
N ARG A 116 1.12 -15.65 0.06
CA ARG A 116 1.49 -15.93 -1.35
C ARG A 116 3.00 -15.94 -1.55
N GLU A 117 3.74 -15.06 -0.89
CA GLU A 117 5.20 -15.04 -0.96
C GLU A 117 5.82 -16.33 -0.38
N ARG A 118 5.35 -16.77 0.79
CA ARG A 118 5.76 -18.04 1.39
C ARG A 118 5.43 -19.24 0.52
N GLU A 119 4.31 -19.21 -0.20
CA GLU A 119 3.95 -20.27 -1.14
C GLU A 119 4.93 -20.34 -2.33
N ARG A 120 5.23 -19.19 -2.96
CA ARG A 120 6.23 -19.09 -4.03
C ARG A 120 7.62 -19.55 -3.57
N GLU A 121 8.00 -19.24 -2.34
CA GLU A 121 9.27 -19.68 -1.77
C GLU A 121 9.34 -21.20 -1.60
N ARG A 122 8.25 -21.83 -1.12
CA ARG A 122 8.14 -23.30 -1.05
C ARG A 122 8.20 -23.95 -2.42
N GLU A 123 7.56 -23.35 -3.42
CA GLU A 123 7.59 -23.85 -4.81
C GLU A 123 9.01 -23.82 -5.38
N ARG A 124 9.72 -22.70 -5.23
CA ARG A 124 11.14 -22.58 -5.61
C ARG A 124 12.02 -23.58 -4.85
N GLY A 125 11.72 -23.84 -3.58
CA GLY A 125 12.41 -24.88 -2.80
C GLY A 125 12.25 -26.27 -3.40
N ARG A 126 11.03 -26.65 -3.78
CA ARG A 126 10.74 -27.94 -4.44
C ARG A 126 11.40 -28.04 -5.81
N GLU A 127 11.46 -26.96 -6.57
CA GLU A 127 12.11 -26.93 -7.89
C GLU A 127 13.63 -27.17 -7.76
N ARG A 128 14.29 -26.48 -6.82
CA ARG A 128 15.71 -26.70 -6.51
C ARG A 128 16.01 -28.13 -6.04
N GLU A 129 15.11 -28.72 -5.26
CA GLU A 129 15.24 -30.10 -4.81
C GLU A 129 15.14 -31.10 -5.97
N LYS A 130 14.18 -30.89 -6.88
CA LYS A 130 14.04 -31.70 -8.11
C LYS A 130 15.29 -31.61 -8.99
N ASP A 131 15.81 -30.41 -9.24
CA ASP A 131 17.04 -30.21 -10.01
C ASP A 131 18.24 -30.93 -9.38
N ARG A 132 18.33 -30.91 -8.04
CA ARG A 132 19.38 -31.64 -7.30
C ARG A 132 19.25 -33.16 -7.45
N GLN A 133 18.03 -33.71 -7.32
CA GLN A 133 17.78 -35.13 -7.52
C GLN A 133 18.07 -35.57 -8.96
N GLU A 134 17.76 -34.71 -9.94
CA GLU A 134 18.04 -35.01 -11.35
C GLU A 134 19.54 -35.08 -11.62
N LYS A 135 20.31 -34.11 -11.12
CA LYS A 135 21.79 -34.11 -11.18
C LYS A 135 22.39 -35.34 -10.51
N GLU A 136 21.88 -35.75 -9.34
CA GLU A 136 22.34 -36.98 -8.66
C GLU A 136 22.07 -38.23 -9.51
N ARG A 137 20.88 -38.35 -10.12
CA ARG A 137 20.54 -39.47 -11.03
C ARG A 137 21.36 -39.45 -12.32
N GLU A 138 21.80 -38.29 -12.79
CA GLU A 138 22.68 -38.17 -13.95
C GLU A 138 24.09 -38.67 -13.62
N VAL A 139 24.65 -38.23 -12.48
CA VAL A 139 25.95 -38.70 -11.97
C VAL A 139 25.95 -40.21 -11.74
N GLU A 140 24.87 -40.77 -11.21
CA GLU A 140 24.73 -42.23 -11.03
C GLU A 140 24.74 -42.97 -12.36
N ARG A 141 24.00 -42.48 -13.37
CA ARG A 141 23.98 -43.04 -14.73
C ARG A 141 25.35 -43.00 -15.39
N ASP A 142 26.09 -41.90 -15.24
CA ASP A 142 27.44 -41.78 -15.78
C ASP A 142 28.43 -42.72 -15.08
N ARG A 143 28.29 -42.90 -13.77
CA ARG A 143 29.08 -43.89 -13.01
C ARG A 143 28.84 -45.31 -13.51
N GLU A 144 27.59 -45.68 -13.77
CA GLU A 144 27.23 -46.99 -14.32
C GLU A 144 27.80 -47.20 -15.74
N ARG A 145 27.80 -46.15 -16.58
CA ARG A 145 28.44 -46.19 -17.91
C ARG A 145 29.94 -46.45 -17.82
N ILE A 146 30.64 -45.72 -16.95
CA ILE A 146 32.09 -45.89 -16.73
C ILE A 146 32.39 -47.32 -16.23
N GLU A 147 31.56 -47.88 -15.35
CA GLU A 147 31.75 -49.23 -14.84
C GLU A 147 31.48 -50.31 -15.92
N LYS A 148 30.48 -50.11 -16.77
CA LYS A 148 30.24 -50.96 -17.96
C LYS A 148 31.38 -50.87 -18.97
N GLU A 149 31.99 -49.70 -19.14
CA GLU A 149 33.12 -49.52 -20.04
C GLU A 149 34.38 -50.21 -19.50
N LYS A 150 34.68 -50.05 -18.20
CA LYS A 150 35.76 -50.78 -17.52
C LYS A 150 35.58 -52.29 -17.56
N SER A 151 34.35 -52.79 -17.45
CA SER A 151 34.10 -54.25 -17.55
C SER A 151 34.27 -54.76 -18.99
N ARG A 152 33.91 -53.96 -20.00
CA ARG A 152 34.19 -54.28 -21.42
C ARG A 152 35.68 -54.25 -21.74
N GLU A 153 36.46 -53.31 -21.21
CA GLU A 153 37.92 -53.31 -21.33
C GLU A 153 38.54 -54.55 -20.69
N LYS A 154 38.14 -54.90 -19.46
CA LYS A 154 38.60 -56.13 -18.79
C LYS A 154 38.21 -57.42 -19.55
N ALA A 155 37.10 -57.40 -20.29
CA ALA A 155 36.70 -58.52 -21.14
C ALA A 155 37.57 -58.61 -22.41
N LYS A 156 37.90 -57.47 -23.03
CA LYS A 156 38.81 -57.41 -24.19
C LYS A 156 40.25 -57.78 -23.83
N ASP A 157 40.72 -57.42 -22.64
CA ASP A 157 42.04 -57.86 -22.13
C ASP A 157 42.07 -59.36 -21.80
N LYS A 158 40.93 -59.98 -21.48
CA LYS A 158 40.82 -61.44 -21.33
C LYS A 158 40.71 -62.20 -22.66
N GLU A 159 40.43 -61.51 -23.77
CA GLU A 159 40.33 -62.10 -25.11
C GLU A 159 41.70 -62.11 -25.84
N LYS A 160 42.69 -61.36 -25.33
CA LYS A 160 44.09 -61.46 -25.75
C LYS A 160 44.85 -62.44 -24.84
N GLN A 161 44.83 -63.72 -25.22
CA GLN A 161 45.67 -64.89 -24.85
C GLN A 161 44.73 -66.10 -24.63
N PRO A 162 44.96 -67.29 -25.24
CA PRO A 162 46.27 -67.89 -25.55
C PRO A 162 46.44 -68.41 -26.99
N GLU A 163 47.66 -68.37 -27.54
CA GLU A 163 48.11 -69.38 -28.51
C GLU A 163 49.27 -70.15 -27.89
N GLU A 164 49.07 -71.45 -27.74
CA GLU A 164 50.00 -72.43 -27.16
C GLU A 164 51.07 -72.90 -28.17
N PRO A 165 52.17 -73.51 -27.68
CA PRO A 165 53.41 -73.72 -28.42
C PRO A 165 53.41 -75.01 -29.26
N ILE A 166 54.09 -74.99 -30.42
CA ILE A 166 54.34 -76.19 -31.23
C ILE A 166 55.78 -76.66 -31.04
N GLU A 167 55.86 -77.88 -30.53
CA GLU A 167 57.00 -78.75 -30.24
C GLU A 167 57.63 -79.33 -31.53
N ARG A 168 58.97 -79.45 -31.59
CA ARG A 168 59.69 -80.41 -32.45
C ARG A 168 61.14 -80.62 -31.98
N ASP A 169 61.27 -81.54 -31.02
CA ASP A 169 62.15 -82.72 -30.91
C ASP A 169 63.49 -82.89 -31.71
N PRO A 170 64.39 -83.77 -31.23
CA PRO A 170 65.78 -83.41 -30.89
C PRO A 170 66.84 -84.14 -31.73
N ILE A 171 68.09 -83.63 -31.75
CA ILE A 171 69.24 -84.40 -32.25
C ILE A 171 70.46 -84.20 -31.32
N LYS A 172 70.97 -85.35 -30.86
CA LYS A 172 72.21 -85.58 -30.10
C LYS A 172 73.45 -85.28 -30.96
N ASP A 173 74.52 -84.83 -30.32
CA ASP A 173 75.90 -85.39 -30.37
C ASP A 173 76.87 -84.30 -29.86
N ARG A 174 77.48 -84.48 -28.68
CA ARG A 174 78.72 -85.23 -28.40
C ARG A 174 79.98 -84.46 -28.84
N GLU A 175 80.65 -83.92 -27.82
CA GLU A 175 82.10 -83.74 -27.62
C GLU A 175 82.99 -83.39 -28.83
N ASP A 176 83.78 -82.30 -28.78
CA ASP A 176 85.19 -82.36 -28.36
C ASP A 176 85.88 -80.98 -28.39
N LYS A 177 87.04 -80.95 -27.75
CA LYS A 177 87.90 -79.84 -27.30
C LYS A 177 88.58 -78.99 -28.40
N SER A 178 88.93 -77.76 -28.04
CA SER A 178 90.25 -77.09 -28.20
C SER A 178 90.06 -75.57 -28.02
N ASN A 179 90.52 -74.94 -26.94
CA ASN A 179 91.88 -74.51 -26.58
C ASN A 179 92.48 -73.41 -27.49
N VAL A 180 92.99 -72.37 -26.79
CA VAL A 180 94.08 -71.43 -27.16
C VAL A 180 93.72 -69.99 -27.61
N LYS A 181 93.82 -69.10 -26.60
CA LYS A 181 94.53 -67.79 -26.49
C LYS A 181 94.03 -66.56 -27.28
N HIS A 182 93.72 -65.45 -26.58
CA HIS A 182 94.59 -64.35 -26.06
C HIS A 182 94.88 -63.34 -27.18
N GLU A 183 94.43 -62.10 -27.09
CA GLU A 183 95.09 -60.89 -26.55
C GLU A 183 94.16 -59.73 -27.00
N ASP A 184 94.01 -58.56 -26.42
CA ASP A 184 94.53 -57.82 -25.27
C ASP A 184 93.56 -56.61 -25.14
N ASN A 185 93.21 -56.17 -23.93
CA ASN A 185 93.71 -54.93 -23.31
C ASN A 185 93.31 -53.66 -24.12
N GLU A 186 92.77 -52.58 -23.58
CA GLU A 186 92.94 -51.98 -22.26
C GLU A 186 92.08 -50.70 -22.25
N ALA A 187 91.49 -50.37 -21.09
CA ALA A 187 91.30 -49.03 -20.49
C ALA A 187 90.68 -47.88 -21.33
N CYS A 188 90.06 -46.83 -20.78
CA CYS A 188 89.85 -46.28 -19.45
C CYS A 188 88.63 -45.34 -19.61
N GLY A 189 87.79 -45.09 -18.61
CA GLY A 189 88.08 -44.08 -17.58
C GLY A 189 87.89 -42.67 -18.18
N ASP A 190 87.15 -41.74 -17.61
CA ASP A 190 86.66 -41.61 -16.25
C ASP A 190 85.68 -40.43 -16.21
N LEU A 191 84.79 -40.49 -15.21
CA LEU A 191 84.15 -39.40 -14.46
C LEU A 191 83.23 -38.40 -15.18
#